data_AF-A0A2D8C8B9-F1
#
_entry.id   AF-A0A2D8C8B9-F1
#
_cell.length_a   1.000
_cell.length_b   1.000
_cell.length_c   1.000
_cell.angle_alpha   90.00
_cell.angle_beta   90.00
_cell.angle_gamma   90.00
#
_symmetry.space_group_name_H-M   'P 1'
#
loop_
_entity.id
_entity.type
_entity.pdbx_description
1 polymer ?
#
loop_
_entity_poly.entity_id
_entity_poly.type
_entity_poly.pdbx_seq_one_letter_code
_entity_poly.pdbx_strand_id
1 'polypeptide(L)'
;MKHSRQLVFICTGSDCKKAGSKLIKKDLKIASKQNPWKGCCKLIQTKCLDMCKSAPVAIVEDHFLKKTSTEKILDQMKKALKDQG
;
A
#
# COMPACT_ATOMS: atom_id res chain seq x y z
N MET A 1 -7.77 -16.31 10.68
CA MET A 1 -7.71 -16.69 9.25
C MET A 1 -6.83 -15.69 8.52
N LYS A 2 -5.74 -16.15 7.88
CA LYS A 2 -4.88 -15.30 7.06
C LYS A 2 -5.53 -15.15 5.68
N HIS A 3 -5.71 -13.92 5.21
CA HIS A 3 -6.30 -13.68 3.90
C HIS A 3 -5.31 -14.17 2.82
N SER A 4 -5.79 -14.89 1.80
CA SER A 4 -4.92 -15.47 0.76
C SER A 4 -4.19 -14.44 -0.10
N ARG A 5 -4.70 -13.20 -0.10
CA ARG A 5 -4.07 -12.04 -0.74
C ARG A 5 -3.61 -11.06 0.30
N GLN A 6 -2.43 -10.52 0.09
CA GLN A 6 -1.86 -9.47 0.92
C GLN A 6 -2.73 -8.20 0.86
N LEU A 7 -3.04 -7.63 2.02
CA LEU A 7 -3.87 -6.42 2.10
C LEU A 7 -2.99 -5.18 2.09
N VAL A 8 -3.29 -4.25 1.16
CA VAL A 8 -2.57 -2.99 1.03
C VAL A 8 -3.57 -1.84 1.15
N PHE A 9 -3.54 -1.13 2.27
CA PHE A 9 -4.40 0.03 2.51
C PHE A 9 -3.68 1.31 2.13
N ILE A 10 -4.33 2.17 1.35
CA ILE A 10 -3.81 3.48 0.97
C ILE A 10 -4.69 4.57 1.59
N CYS A 11 -4.08 5.46 2.37
CA CYS A 11 -4.78 6.62 2.91
C CYS A 11 -5.16 7.60 1.79
N THR A 12 -6.45 7.92 1.72
CA THR A 12 -7.00 8.87 0.73
C THR A 12 -7.50 10.17 1.37
N GLY A 13 -7.06 10.47 2.59
CA GLY A 13 -7.24 11.77 3.23
C GLY A 13 -6.66 12.91 2.38
N SER A 14 -7.14 14.14 2.61
CA SER A 14 -6.72 15.36 1.90
C SER A 14 -5.21 15.53 1.89
N ASP A 15 -4.54 15.40 3.03
CA ASP A 15 -3.09 15.59 3.14
C ASP A 15 -2.30 14.49 2.42
N CYS A 16 -2.74 13.23 2.53
CA CYS A 16 -2.14 12.14 1.77
C CYS A 16 -2.33 12.33 0.25
N LYS A 17 -3.47 12.84 -0.18
CA LYS A 17 -3.72 13.18 -1.60
C LYS A 17 -2.78 14.29 -2.08
N LYS A 18 -2.58 15.36 -1.28
CA LYS A 18 -1.63 16.43 -1.56
C LYS A 18 -0.19 15.93 -1.61
N ALA A 19 0.15 14.98 -0.74
CA ALA A 19 1.46 14.36 -0.66
C ALA A 19 1.69 13.22 -1.68
N GLY A 20 0.79 13.03 -2.66
CA GLY A 20 1.01 12.11 -3.78
C GLY A 20 0.30 10.75 -3.71
N SER A 21 -0.60 10.49 -2.75
CA SER A 21 -1.27 9.18 -2.64
C SER A 21 -2.14 8.81 -3.85
N LYS A 22 -2.55 9.80 -4.66
CA LYS A 22 -3.24 9.57 -5.95
C LYS A 22 -2.36 8.85 -6.97
N LEU A 23 -1.09 9.24 -7.07
CA LEU A 23 -0.12 8.62 -7.98
C LEU A 23 0.21 7.20 -7.50
N ILE A 24 0.54 7.07 -6.20
CA ILE A 24 0.79 5.78 -5.55
C ILE A 24 -0.35 4.78 -5.82
N LYS A 25 -1.60 5.21 -5.68
CA LYS A 25 -2.77 4.37 -5.98
C LYS A 25 -2.81 3.91 -7.45
N LYS A 26 -2.52 4.81 -8.40
CA LYS A 26 -2.53 4.47 -9.84
C LYS A 26 -1.44 3.46 -10.15
N ASP A 27 -0.23 3.71 -9.69
CA ASP A 27 0.93 2.87 -9.96
C ASP A 27 0.75 1.48 -9.35
N LEU A 28 0.28 1.41 -8.09
CA LEU A 28 -0.01 0.13 -7.45
C LEU A 28 -1.11 -0.64 -8.17
N LYS A 29 -2.15 0.03 -8.69
CA LYS A 29 -3.21 -0.62 -9.46
C LYS A 29 -2.71 -1.19 -10.79
N ILE A 30 -1.69 -0.57 -11.39
CA ILE A 30 -1.01 -1.10 -12.58
C ILE A 30 -0.15 -2.30 -12.16
N ALA A 31 0.70 -2.13 -11.14
CA ALA A 31 1.57 -3.18 -10.63
C ALA A 31 0.78 -4.43 -10.20
N SER A 32 -0.37 -4.29 -9.53
CA SER A 32 -1.22 -5.40 -9.08
C SER A 32 -1.82 -6.24 -10.21
N LYS A 33 -1.76 -5.76 -11.46
CA LYS A 33 -2.21 -6.49 -12.65
C LYS A 33 -1.06 -7.15 -13.41
N GLN A 34 0.17 -6.79 -13.09
CA GLN A 34 1.39 -7.29 -13.72
C GLN A 34 2.05 -8.35 -12.84
N ASN A 35 2.79 -9.27 -13.46
CA ASN A 35 3.64 -10.18 -12.71
C ASN A 35 4.79 -9.38 -12.06
N PRO A 36 5.24 -9.71 -10.84
CA PRO A 36 4.87 -10.87 -10.01
C PRO A 36 3.67 -10.66 -9.09
N TRP A 37 2.99 -9.50 -9.14
CA TRP A 37 1.98 -9.10 -8.15
C TRP A 37 0.55 -9.50 -8.49
N LYS A 38 0.34 -9.97 -9.71
CA LYS A 38 -0.97 -10.35 -10.24
C LYS A 38 -1.61 -11.42 -9.36
N GLY A 39 -2.71 -11.05 -8.72
CA GLY A 39 -3.48 -11.95 -7.84
C GLY A 39 -2.95 -12.08 -6.42
N CYS A 40 -1.76 -11.54 -6.11
CA CYS A 40 -1.13 -11.64 -4.79
C CYS A 40 -1.61 -10.58 -3.79
N CYS A 41 -2.15 -9.45 -4.26
CA CYS A 41 -2.50 -8.33 -3.40
C CYS A 41 -3.91 -7.78 -3.64
N LYS A 42 -4.49 -7.19 -2.60
CA LYS A 42 -5.76 -6.46 -2.65
C LYS A 42 -5.51 -5.02 -2.20
N LEU A 43 -5.70 -4.09 -3.12
CA LEU A 43 -5.61 -2.65 -2.84
C LEU A 43 -6.92 -2.15 -2.25
N ILE A 44 -6.83 -1.58 -1.06
CA ILE A 44 -7.95 -1.03 -0.30
C ILE A 44 -7.70 0.46 -0.11
N GLN A 45 -8.70 1.28 -0.41
CA GLN A 45 -8.65 2.70 -0.10
C GLN A 45 -9.28 2.93 1.26
N THR A 46 -8.59 3.65 2.13
CA THR A 46 -9.11 4.02 3.44
C THR A 46 -9.22 5.54 3.56
N LYS A 47 -10.02 5.98 4.54
CA LYS A 47 -10.14 7.39 4.94
C LYS A 47 -8.83 7.84 5.62
N CYS A 48 -8.86 8.97 6.32
CA CYS A 48 -7.71 9.43 7.08
C CYS A 48 -7.31 8.38 8.13
N LEU A 49 -6.00 8.15 8.27
CA LEU A 49 -5.40 7.29 9.31
C LEU A 49 -4.83 8.13 10.47
N ASP A 50 -5.22 9.40 10.56
CA ASP A 50 -4.77 10.37 11.57
C ASP A 50 -3.25 10.60 11.66
N MET A 51 -2.52 10.22 10.61
CA MET A 51 -1.06 10.33 10.51
C MET A 51 -0.62 11.41 9.49
N CYS A 52 -1.34 12.53 9.41
CA CYS A 52 -1.13 13.53 8.36
C CYS A 52 0.30 14.12 8.31
N LYS A 53 0.98 14.25 9.47
CA LYS A 53 2.39 14.70 9.54
C LYS A 53 3.38 13.73 8.87
N SER A 54 2.94 12.49 8.65
CA SER A 54 3.70 11.43 8.01
C SER A 54 3.17 11.08 6.62
N ALA A 55 2.33 11.94 6.04
CA ALA A 55 1.78 11.72 4.70
C ALA A 55 2.88 11.62 3.62
N PRO A 56 2.67 10.82 2.56
CA PRO A 56 1.55 9.89 2.39
C PRO A 56 1.73 8.62 3.24
N VAL A 57 0.61 8.04 3.67
CA VAL A 57 0.59 6.84 4.53
C VAL A 57 -0.11 5.67 3.84
N ALA A 58 0.48 4.49 3.96
CA ALA A 58 -0.12 3.22 3.58
C ALA A 58 0.05 2.19 4.71
N ILE A 59 -0.76 1.13 4.68
CA ILE A 59 -0.59 -0.04 5.53
C ILE A 59 -0.39 -1.24 4.62
N VAL A 60 0.63 -2.03 4.88
CA VAL A 60 0.85 -3.32 4.22
C VAL A 60 0.83 -4.38 5.30
N GLU A 61 -0.15 -5.28 5.23
CA GLU A 61 -0.51 -6.19 6.34
C GLU A 61 -0.82 -5.41 7.63
N ASP A 62 0.09 -5.38 8.58
CA ASP A 62 0.03 -4.74 9.90
C ASP A 62 1.05 -3.60 10.06
N HIS A 63 1.79 -3.27 9.00
CA HIS A 63 2.87 -2.27 9.05
C HIS A 63 2.44 -0.93 8.45
N PHE A 64 2.57 0.14 9.24
CA PHE A 64 2.42 1.51 8.77
C PHE A 64 3.65 1.97 7.99
N LEU A 65 3.44 2.31 6.72
CA LEU A 65 4.42 2.94 5.85
C LEU A 65 4.19 4.46 5.84
N LYS A 66 5.09 5.19 6.51
CA LYS A 66 5.10 6.65 6.64
C LYS A 66 5.99 7.29 5.57
N LYS A 67 5.63 8.48 5.10
CA LYS A 67 6.36 9.21 4.02
C LYS A 67 6.69 8.25 2.88
N THR A 68 5.69 7.47 2.48
CA THR A 68 5.89 6.31 1.62
C THR A 68 5.87 6.69 0.14
N SER A 69 6.34 5.78 -0.70
CA SER A 69 6.23 5.85 -2.15
C SER A 69 5.75 4.50 -2.70
N THR A 70 5.50 4.44 -4.00
CA THR A 70 5.12 3.18 -4.68
C THR A 70 6.19 2.11 -4.47
N GLU A 71 7.46 2.47 -4.60
CA GLU A 71 8.61 1.55 -4.50
C GLU A 71 8.71 0.96 -3.10
N LYS A 72 8.60 1.80 -2.06
CA LYS A 72 8.63 1.35 -0.66
C LYS A 72 7.49 0.40 -0.33
N ILE A 73 6.30 0.65 -0.89
CA ILE A 73 5.16 -0.25 -0.72
C ILE A 73 5.45 -1.59 -1.39
N LEU A 74 5.90 -1.59 -2.65
CA LEU A 74 6.22 -2.82 -3.38
C LEU A 74 7.32 -3.63 -2.68
N ASP A 75 8.35 -2.98 -2.15
CA ASP A 75 9.41 -3.66 -1.41
C ASP A 75 8.92 -4.24 -0.08
N GLN A 76 8.04 -3.55 0.64
CA GLN A 76 7.37 -4.12 1.80
C GLN A 76 6.49 -5.32 1.41
N MET A 77 5.81 -5.25 0.26
CA MET A 77 5.07 -6.39 -0.26
C MET A 77 5.97 -7.58 -0.59
N LYS A 78 7.18 -7.35 -1.11
CA LYS A 78 8.13 -8.44 -1.38
C LYS A 78 8.55 -9.14 -0.09
N LYS A 79 8.82 -8.36 0.96
CA LYS A 79 9.18 -8.89 2.29
C LYS A 79 8.05 -9.73 2.87
N ALA A 80 6.84 -9.17 2.88
CA ALA A 80 5.66 -9.86 3.40
C ALA A 80 5.29 -11.14 2.62
N LEU A 81 5.67 -11.28 1.34
CA LEU A 81 5.56 -12.55 0.60
C LEU A 81 6.62 -13.57 0.99
N LYS A 82 7.86 -13.15 1.28
CA LYS A 82 8.96 -14.04 1.69
C LYS A 82 8.72 -14.63 3.09
N ASP A 83 8.12 -13.85 3.98
CA ASP A 83 7.81 -14.29 5.35
C ASP A 83 6.60 -15.25 5.42
N GLN A 84 6.00 -15.59 4.27
CA GLN A 84 4.91 -16.56 4.12
C GLN A 84 5.35 -17.89 3.49
N GLY A 85 6.63 -17.99 3.12
CA GLY A 85 7.26 -19.20 2.59
C GLY A 85 7.93 -20.03 3.67
#